data_AF-A0A0R0CTF8-F1
#
_entry.id   AF-A0A0R0CTF8-F1
#
_cell.length_a   1.000
_cell.length_b   1.000
_cell.length_c   1.000
_cell.angle_alpha   90.00
_cell.angle_beta   90.00
_cell.angle_gamma   90.00
#
_symmetry.space_group_name_H-M   'P 1'
#
loop_
_entity.id
_entity.type
_entity.pdbx_description
1 polymer ?
#
loop_
_entity_poly.entity_id
_entity_poly.type
_entity_poly.pdbx_seq_one_letter_code
_entity_poly.pdbx_strand_id
1 'polypeptide(L)'
;MSQQDTPAPGTVGTPLDPAFFDCVNQYLELTNKHAQQHGLKRTSIAALYAAARFNAHVYLSVEGDAAAARSEFLDYMTTLYRRMLNEHLDGLGQERNIAVGESELAAEYAALQAAQAAAANADKPE
;
A
#
# COMPACT_ATOMS: atom_id res chain seq x y z
N MET A 1 3.56 -20.96 18.86
CA MET A 1 3.05 -19.58 18.78
C MET A 1 2.44 -19.43 17.41
N SER A 2 1.11 -19.37 17.34
CA SER A 2 0.38 -19.24 16.08
C SER A 2 0.69 -17.87 15.48
N GLN A 3 1.31 -17.87 14.29
CA GLN A 3 1.38 -16.66 13.48
C GLN A 3 -0.06 -16.27 13.18
N GLN A 4 -0.52 -15.15 13.75
CA GLN A 4 -1.76 -14.54 13.32
C GLN A 4 -1.54 -14.11 11.88
N ASP A 5 -2.30 -14.72 10.96
CA ASP A 5 -2.55 -14.22 9.61
C ASP A 5 -3.08 -12.79 9.73
N THR A 6 -2.16 -11.85 9.88
CA THR A 6 -2.48 -10.43 9.85
C THR A 6 -2.60 -10.12 8.37
N PRO A 7 -3.81 -9.84 7.85
CA PRO A 7 -3.98 -9.54 6.44
C PRO A 7 -3.03 -8.41 6.05
N ALA A 8 -2.43 -8.52 4.87
CA ALA A 8 -1.53 -7.50 4.37
C ALA A 8 -2.24 -6.12 4.44
N PRO A 9 -1.60 -5.09 5.01
CA PRO A 9 -2.18 -3.76 5.04
C PRO A 9 -2.48 -3.32 3.60
N GLY A 10 -3.75 -2.97 3.33
CA GLY A 10 -4.22 -2.63 1.99
C GLY A 10 -5.06 -3.71 1.29
N THR A 11 -5.50 -4.78 1.99
CA THR A 11 -6.55 -5.65 1.44
C THR A 11 -7.84 -4.84 1.28
N VAL A 12 -8.37 -4.78 0.06
CA VAL A 12 -9.54 -3.94 -0.23
C VAL A 12 -10.73 -4.37 0.62
N GLY A 13 -11.30 -3.40 1.35
CA GLY A 13 -12.48 -3.60 2.19
C GLY A 13 -12.20 -3.86 3.67
N THR A 14 -10.94 -3.96 4.11
CA THR A 14 -10.61 -3.97 5.54
C THR A 14 -10.22 -2.57 6.02
N PRO A 15 -10.96 -1.95 6.96
CA PRO A 15 -10.58 -0.66 7.52
C PRO A 15 -9.21 -0.78 8.20
N LEU A 16 -8.26 0.07 7.79
CA LEU A 16 -6.98 0.19 8.47
C LEU A 16 -7.18 0.94 9.80
N ASP A 17 -6.42 0.53 10.83
CA ASP A 17 -6.42 1.17 12.14
C ASP A 17 -6.04 2.67 12.02
N PRO A 18 -6.80 3.61 12.60
CA PRO A 18 -6.40 5.02 12.66
C PRO A 18 -4.94 5.24 13.10
N ALA A 19 -4.43 4.46 14.05
CA ALA A 19 -3.04 4.56 14.52
C ALA A 19 -2.01 4.23 13.42
N PHE A 20 -2.37 3.39 12.45
CA PHE A 20 -1.53 3.15 11.27
C PHE A 20 -1.38 4.44 10.45
N PHE A 21 -2.46 5.18 10.22
CA PHE A 21 -2.40 6.43 9.48
C PHE A 21 -1.64 7.51 10.22
N ASP A 22 -1.74 7.58 11.56
CA ASP A 22 -0.92 8.48 12.36
C ASP A 22 0.57 8.20 12.19
N CYS A 23 0.96 6.93 12.16
CA CYS A 23 2.33 6.52 11.89
C CYS A 23 2.78 6.91 10.48
N VAL A 24 1.97 6.64 9.45
CA VAL A 24 2.26 7.04 8.06
C VAL A 24 2.42 8.57 7.94
N ASN A 25 1.56 9.34 8.61
CA ASN A 25 1.63 10.80 8.60
C ASN A 25 2.93 11.33 9.20
N GLN A 26 3.46 10.69 10.26
CA GLN A 26 4.76 11.05 10.81
C GLN A 26 5.91 10.82 9.81
N TYR A 27 5.88 9.72 9.05
CA TYR A 27 6.84 9.50 7.96
C TYR A 27 6.72 10.57 6.87
N LEU A 28 5.50 10.96 6.49
CA LEU A 28 5.25 11.98 5.48
C LEU A 28 5.71 13.36 5.95
N GLU A 29 5.50 13.72 7.21
CA GLU A 29 5.97 14.99 7.77
C GLU A 29 7.50 15.12 7.68
N LEU A 30 8.22 14.08 8.11
CA LEU A 30 9.68 14.04 7.99
C LEU A 30 10.15 14.09 6.53
N THR A 31 9.47 13.35 5.65
CA THR A 31 9.76 13.34 4.22
C THR A 31 9.53 14.72 3.60
N ASN A 32 8.45 15.42 3.96
CA ASN A 32 8.16 16.77 3.50
C ASN A 32 9.23 17.78 3.96
N LYS A 33 9.71 17.66 5.20
CA LYS A 33 10.84 18.46 5.69
C LYS A 33 12.11 18.22 4.86
N HIS A 34 12.44 16.96 4.56
CA HIS A 34 13.58 16.66 3.69
C HIS A 34 13.37 17.17 2.25
N ALA A 35 12.16 17.10 1.72
CA ALA A 35 11.82 17.61 0.38
C ALA A 35 12.07 19.12 0.26
N GLN A 36 11.77 19.90 1.29
CA GLN A 36 12.09 21.33 1.32
C GLN A 36 13.60 21.61 1.27
N GLN A 37 14.42 20.73 1.84
CA GLN A 37 15.87 20.91 1.94
C GLN A 37 16.66 20.34 0.75
N HIS A 38 16.16 19.26 0.16
CA HIS A 38 16.92 18.44 -0.79
C HIS A 38 16.19 18.24 -2.13
N GLY A 39 14.96 18.73 -2.26
CA GLY A 39 14.12 18.61 -3.45
C GLY A 39 13.34 17.29 -3.52
N LEU A 40 12.17 17.34 -4.15
CA LEU A 40 11.21 16.23 -4.22
C LEU A 40 11.81 14.93 -4.76
N LYS A 41 12.55 15.00 -5.88
CA LYS A 41 13.11 13.81 -6.55
C LYS A 41 14.10 13.06 -5.66
N ARG A 42 15.01 13.78 -5.01
CA ARG A 42 16.03 13.17 -4.13
C ARG A 42 15.39 12.57 -2.89
N THR A 43 14.43 13.28 -2.31
CA THR A 43 13.70 12.81 -1.13
C THR A 43 12.84 11.59 -1.41
N SER A 44 12.19 11.51 -2.58
CA SER A 44 11.43 10.32 -3.01
C SER A 44 12.32 9.08 -3.06
N ILE A 45 13.51 9.18 -3.65
CA ILE A 45 14.48 8.08 -3.69
C ILE A 45 14.97 7.73 -2.28
N ALA A 46 15.21 8.72 -1.43
CA ALA A 46 15.62 8.49 -0.05
C ALA A 46 14.56 7.75 0.76
N ALA A 47 13.27 8.10 0.60
CA ALA A 47 12.16 7.41 1.25
C ALA A 47 12.06 5.93 0.82
N LEU A 48 12.18 5.66 -0.48
CA LEU A 48 12.18 4.28 -0.99
C LEU A 48 13.36 3.47 -0.44
N TYR A 49 14.56 4.07 -0.41
CA TYR A 49 15.75 3.44 0.14
C TYR A 49 15.63 3.16 1.65
N ALA A 50 15.04 4.09 2.41
CA ALA A 50 14.77 3.90 3.83
C ALA A 50 13.78 2.74 4.08
N ALA A 51 12.68 2.71 3.32
CA ALA A 51 11.70 1.62 3.39
C ALA A 51 12.35 0.26 3.08
N ALA A 52 13.16 0.18 2.03
CA ALA A 52 13.88 -1.05 1.67
C ALA A 52 14.80 -1.53 2.80
N ARG A 53 15.55 -0.62 3.44
CA ARG A 53 16.43 -0.97 4.57
C ARG A 53 15.66 -1.47 5.77
N PHE A 54 14.57 -0.78 6.13
CA PHE A 54 13.73 -1.19 7.25
C PHE A 54 13.11 -2.56 6.99
N ASN A 55 12.50 -2.76 5.82
CA ASN A 55 11.82 -4.02 5.47
C ASN A 55 12.80 -5.19 5.36
N ALA A 56 14.02 -4.97 4.85
CA ALA A 56 15.05 -6.01 4.85
C ALA A 56 15.47 -6.42 6.27
N HIS A 57 15.55 -5.46 7.20
CA HIS A 57 15.85 -5.76 8.60
C HIS A 57 14.72 -6.56 9.27
N VAL A 58 13.46 -6.16 9.04
CA VAL A 58 12.29 -6.90 9.54
C VAL A 58 12.27 -8.33 8.99
N TYR A 59 12.46 -8.51 7.68
CA TYR A 59 12.50 -9.81 7.03
C TYR A 59 13.54 -10.74 7.66
N LEU A 60 14.78 -10.27 7.82
CA LEU A 60 15.85 -11.06 8.43
C LEU A 60 15.63 -11.36 9.92
N SER A 61 14.70 -10.66 10.58
CA SER A 61 14.37 -10.89 11.99
C SER A 61 13.30 -11.98 12.19
N VAL A 62 12.57 -12.34 11.13
CA VAL A 62 11.45 -13.30 11.20
C VAL A 62 11.62 -14.50 10.29
N GLU A 63 12.39 -14.39 9.20
CA GLU A 63 12.60 -15.46 8.23
C GLU A 63 13.64 -16.49 8.72
N GLY A 64 13.27 -17.77 8.66
CA GLY A 64 14.13 -18.89 9.05
C GLY A 64 15.11 -19.33 7.97
N ASP A 65 14.73 -19.21 6.68
CA ASP A 65 15.60 -19.51 5.54
C ASP A 65 15.59 -18.38 4.51
N ALA A 66 16.29 -17.30 4.85
CA ALA A 66 16.36 -16.10 4.01
C ALA A 66 17.05 -16.32 2.66
N ALA A 67 17.79 -17.42 2.49
CA ALA A 67 18.43 -17.75 1.21
C ALA A 67 17.40 -18.33 0.24
N ALA A 68 16.57 -19.27 0.70
CA ALA A 68 15.52 -19.89 -0.11
C ALA A 68 14.36 -18.92 -0.40
N ALA A 69 13.96 -18.11 0.58
CA ALA A 69 12.77 -17.26 0.50
C ALA A 69 13.01 -15.87 -0.12
N ARG A 70 14.25 -15.53 -0.51
CA ARG A 70 14.61 -14.17 -0.97
C ARG A 70 13.74 -13.68 -2.13
N SER A 71 13.61 -14.48 -3.18
CA SER A 71 12.92 -14.04 -4.41
C SER A 71 11.44 -13.80 -4.13
N GLU A 72 10.80 -14.71 -3.40
CA GLU A 72 9.39 -14.58 -3.01
C GLU A 72 9.14 -13.31 -2.19
N PHE A 73 10.02 -13.01 -1.22
CA PHE A 73 9.93 -11.77 -0.45
C PHE A 73 10.05 -10.52 -1.32
N LEU A 74 10.99 -10.51 -2.29
CA LEU A 74 11.14 -9.37 -3.20
C LEU A 74 9.92 -9.19 -4.09
N ASP A 75 9.36 -10.28 -4.63
CA ASP A 75 8.17 -10.25 -5.47
C ASP A 75 6.96 -9.77 -4.69
N TYR A 76 6.79 -10.25 -3.44
CA TYR A 76 5.73 -9.81 -2.54
C TYR A 76 5.82 -8.30 -2.26
N MET A 77 6.98 -7.81 -1.80
CA MET A 77 7.14 -6.40 -1.43
C MET A 77 6.99 -5.45 -2.62
N THR A 78 7.49 -5.85 -3.79
CA THR A 78 7.38 -5.02 -5.00
C THR A 78 5.96 -5.01 -5.56
N THR A 79 5.23 -6.13 -5.48
CA THR A 79 3.82 -6.21 -5.83
C THR A 79 2.96 -5.35 -4.92
N LEU A 80 3.18 -5.40 -3.60
CA LEU A 80 2.51 -4.51 -2.64
C LEU A 80 2.74 -3.03 -2.96
N TYR A 81 4.00 -2.64 -3.19
CA TYR A 81 4.32 -1.26 -3.51
C TYR A 81 3.66 -0.79 -4.82
N ARG A 82 3.71 -1.62 -5.87
CA ARG A 82 3.05 -1.34 -7.16
C ARG A 82 1.55 -1.12 -6.98
N ARG A 83 0.90 -1.98 -6.21
CA ARG A 83 -0.52 -1.86 -5.89
C ARG A 83 -0.82 -0.53 -5.19
N MET A 84 -0.20 -0.26 -4.04
CA MET A 84 -0.45 0.97 -3.27
C MET A 84 -0.16 2.23 -4.09
N LEU A 85 0.87 2.20 -4.93
CA LEU A 85 1.20 3.31 -5.81
C LEU A 85 0.13 3.53 -6.89
N ASN A 86 -0.43 2.47 -7.48
CA ASN A 86 -1.58 2.57 -8.39
C ASN A 86 -2.78 3.21 -7.67
N GLU A 87 -3.14 2.72 -6.48
CA GLU A 87 -4.26 3.26 -5.69
C GLU A 87 -4.10 4.77 -5.43
N HIS A 88 -2.88 5.21 -5.07
CA HIS A 88 -2.61 6.63 -4.84
C HIS A 88 -2.56 7.46 -6.12
N LEU A 89 -2.09 6.93 -7.24
CA LEU A 89 -2.13 7.62 -8.52
C LEU A 89 -3.58 7.86 -8.96
N ASP A 90 -4.43 6.84 -8.86
CA ASP A 90 -5.85 6.94 -9.20
C ASP A 90 -6.55 7.97 -8.31
N GLY A 91 -6.36 7.88 -6.98
CA GLY A 91 -6.96 8.79 -6.02
C GLY A 91 -6.52 10.24 -6.22
N LEU A 92 -5.21 10.49 -6.34
CA LEU A 92 -4.69 11.84 -6.57
C LEU A 92 -5.05 12.40 -7.95
N GLY A 93 -5.07 11.54 -8.97
CA GLY A 93 -5.52 11.88 -10.31
C GLY A 93 -6.97 12.35 -10.29
N GLN A 94 -7.85 11.60 -9.65
CA GLN A 94 -9.25 11.98 -9.47
C GLN A 94 -9.40 13.28 -8.66
N GLU A 95 -8.76 13.39 -7.50
CA GLU A 95 -8.84 14.57 -6.61
C GLU A 95 -8.40 15.85 -7.32
N ARG A 96 -7.33 15.77 -8.13
CA ARG A 96 -6.71 16.92 -8.79
C ARG A 96 -7.17 17.11 -10.23
N ASN A 97 -8.11 16.29 -10.70
CA ASN A 97 -8.59 16.27 -12.08
C ASN A 97 -7.45 16.12 -13.12
N ILE A 98 -6.53 15.19 -12.86
CA ILE A 98 -5.39 14.85 -13.70
C ILE A 98 -5.60 13.45 -14.30
N ALA A 99 -5.48 13.31 -15.61
CA ALA A 99 -5.52 12.02 -16.28
C ALA A 99 -4.22 11.23 -16.01
N VAL A 100 -4.32 10.11 -15.28
CA VAL A 100 -3.18 9.26 -14.89
C VAL A 100 -3.08 7.95 -15.68
N GLY A 101 -3.99 7.72 -16.64
CA GLY A 101 -4.04 6.51 -17.46
C GLY A 101 -5.03 5.47 -16.94
N GLU A 102 -4.99 4.27 -17.53
CA GLU A 102 -5.79 3.13 -17.07
C GLU A 102 -5.14 2.50 -15.83
N SER A 103 -5.94 2.31 -14.78
CA SER A 103 -5.50 1.67 -13.54
C SER A 103 -5.29 0.17 -13.74
N GLU A 104 -4.17 -0.36 -13.25
CA GLU A 104 -3.95 -1.81 -13.16
C GLU A 104 -4.99 -2.50 -12.23
N LEU A 105 -5.70 -1.73 -11.40
CA LEU A 105 -6.69 -2.22 -10.43
C LEU A 105 -8.14 -2.10 -10.92
N ALA A 106 -8.36 -1.66 -12.16
CA ALA A 106 -9.71 -1.41 -12.69
C ALA A 106 -10.64 -2.63 -12.58
N ALA A 107 -10.14 -3.83 -12.88
CA ALA A 107 -10.91 -5.07 -12.78
C ALA A 107 -11.30 -5.39 -11.32
N GLU A 108 -10.41 -5.13 -10.36
CA GLU A 108 -10.68 -5.35 -8.94
C GLU A 108 -11.74 -4.37 -8.43
N TYR A 109 -11.64 -3.09 -8.80
CA TYR A 109 -12.64 -2.09 -8.45
C TYR A 109 -14.01 -2.44 -9.02
N ALA A 110 -14.08 -2.91 -10.26
CA ALA A 110 -15.34 -3.36 -10.86
C ALA A 110 -15.95 -4.54 -10.09
N ALA A 111 -15.13 -5.53 -9.71
CA ALA A 111 -15.57 -6.67 -8.93
C ALA A 111 -16.12 -6.27 -7.54
N LEU A 112 -15.46 -5.33 -6.87
CA LEU A 112 -15.88 -4.82 -5.57
C LEU A 112 -17.18 -4.02 -5.65
N GLN A 113 -17.33 -3.16 -6.65
CA GLN A 113 -18.57 -2.41 -6.88
C GLN A 113 -19.73 -3.36 -7.17
N ALA A 114 -19.51 -4.41 -7.98
CA ALA A 114 -20.51 -5.43 -8.24
C ALA A 114 -20.92 -6.19 -6.95
N ALA A 115 -19.96 -6.56 -6.10
CA ALA A 115 -20.22 -7.23 -4.83
C ALA A 115 -21.01 -6.32 -3.86
N GLN A 116 -20.65 -5.05 -3.76
CA GLN A 116 -21.36 -4.06 -2.94
C GLN A 116 -22.79 -3.82 -3.43
N ALA A 117 -22.99 -3.71 -4.75
CA ALA A 117 -24.32 -3.55 -5.33
C ALA A 117 -25.20 -4.79 -5.08
N ALA A 118 -24.63 -5.99 -5.18
CA ALA A 118 -25.34 -7.22 -4.86
C ALA A 118 -25.76 -7.28 -3.38
N ALA A 119 -24.87 -6.91 -2.46
CA ALA A 119 -25.17 -6.85 -1.02
C ALA A 119 -26.26 -5.81 -0.70
N ALA A 120 -26.18 -4.61 -1.29
CA ALA A 120 -27.16 -3.55 -1.07
C ALA A 120 -28.56 -3.89 -1.62
N ASN A 121 -28.65 -4.73 -2.65
CA ASN A 121 -29.93 -5.22 -3.17
C ASN A 121 -30.50 -6.38 -2.34
N ALA A 122 -29.66 -7.16 -1.65
CA ALA A 122 -30.09 -8.24 -0.77
C ALA A 122 -30.64 -7.73 0.58
N ASP A 123 -30.25 -6.53 1.01
CA ASP A 123 -30.66 -5.92 2.29
C ASP A 123 -31.90 -5.00 2.18
N LYS A 124 -32.53 -4.91 1.00
CA LYS A 124 -33.85 -4.28 0.85
C LYS A 124 -34.94 -5.32 1.13
N PRO A 125 -35.69 -5.22 2.25
CA PRO A 125 -36.87 -6.05 2.44
C PRO A 125 -37.95 -5.66 1.42
N GLU A 126 -38.63 -6.66 0.85
CA GLU A 126 -39.86 -6.49 0.06
C GLU A 126 -40.97 -5.81 0.88
#